data_AF-A0A1I0BGT1-F1
#
_entry.id   AF-A0A1I0BGT1-F1
#
_cell.length_a   1.000
_cell.length_b   1.000
_cell.length_c   1.000
_cell.angle_alpha   90.00
_cell.angle_beta   90.00
_cell.angle_gamma   90.00
#
_symmetry.space_group_name_H-M   'P 1'
#
loop_
_entity.id
_entity.type
_entity.pdbx_description
1 polymer ?
#
loop_
_entity_poly.entity_id
_entity_poly.type
_entity_poly.pdbx_seq_one_letter_code
_entity_poly.pdbx_strand_id
1 'polypeptide(L)'
;MTRSSHAAVRAQQRCIPPLIEQWLDQFGEEKYDGNGGILLYFSRASIRAMERAFGRAPVRKMTEYLDAYKVESSHDGRVLTIGHRTKRLKCR
;
A
#
# COMPACT_ATOMS: atom_id res chain seq x y z
N MET A 1 -17.25 1.95 -0.51
CA MET A 1 -16.17 0.96 -0.34
C MET A 1 -16.37 0.22 0.98
N THR A 2 -16.71 -1.06 0.91
CA THR A 2 -17.03 -1.87 2.09
C THR A 2 -15.78 -2.60 2.56
N ARG A 3 -15.11 -2.09 3.60
CA ARG A 3 -13.95 -2.76 4.21
C ARG A 3 -14.43 -4.00 4.96
N SER A 4 -13.73 -5.13 4.81
CA SER A 4 -13.96 -6.28 5.68
C SER A 4 -13.49 -5.95 7.11
N SER A 5 -14.19 -6.43 8.13
CA SER A 5 -13.82 -6.26 9.54
C SER A 5 -12.40 -6.75 9.84
N HIS A 6 -11.90 -7.71 9.06
CA HIS A 6 -10.54 -8.22 9.15
C HIS A 6 -9.48 -7.20 8.69
N ALA A 7 -9.76 -6.43 7.63
CA ALA A 7 -8.84 -5.41 7.12
C ALA A 7 -8.69 -4.22 8.09
N ALA A 8 -9.79 -3.78 8.70
CA ALA A 8 -9.80 -2.68 9.67
C ALA A 8 -9.00 -3.02 10.95
N VAL A 9 -9.19 -4.23 11.51
CA VAL A 9 -8.49 -4.68 12.71
C VAL A 9 -6.98 -4.83 12.46
N ARG A 10 -6.56 -5.28 11.26
CA ARG A 10 -5.14 -5.42 10.91
C ARG A 10 -4.44 -4.11 10.60
N ALA A 11 -5.14 -3.13 10.02
CA ALA A 11 -4.61 -1.77 9.85
C ALA A 11 -4.37 -1.11 11.21
N GLN A 12 -5.30 -1.29 12.16
CA GLN A 12 -5.19 -0.77 13.52
C GLN A 12 -4.08 -1.47 14.33
N GLN A 13 -3.92 -2.80 14.17
CA GLN A 13 -2.84 -3.55 14.81
C GLN A 13 -1.42 -3.23 14.29
N ARG A 14 -1.29 -2.47 13.19
CA ARG A 14 -0.01 -2.16 12.55
C ARG A 14 0.35 -0.67 12.55
N CYS A 15 -0.45 0.18 13.22
CA CYS A 15 -0.27 1.63 13.24
C CYS A 15 -0.15 2.27 11.84
N ILE A 16 -0.82 1.70 10.83
CA ILE A 16 -0.82 2.27 9.47
C ILE A 16 -1.88 3.38 9.43
N PRO A 17 -1.50 4.65 9.17
CA PRO A 17 -2.47 5.72 9.02
C PRO A 17 -3.39 5.45 7.83
N PRO A 18 -4.71 5.73 7.94
CA PRO A 18 -5.64 5.62 6.81
C PRO A 18 -5.20 6.40 5.57
N LEU A 19 -4.41 7.45 5.76
CA LEU A 19 -3.79 8.24 4.70
C LEU A 19 -2.92 7.40 3.76
N ILE A 20 -2.23 6.38 4.27
CA ILE A 20 -1.34 5.52 3.47
C ILE A 20 -2.14 4.56 2.59
N GLU A 21 -3.28 4.08 3.09
CA GLU A 21 -4.23 3.30 2.30
C GLU A 21 -4.74 4.15 1.12
N GLN A 22 -5.15 5.39 1.37
CA GLN A 22 -5.57 6.32 0.31
C GLN A 22 -4.46 6.60 -0.72
N TRP A 23 -3.22 6.71 -0.27
CA TRP A 23 -2.09 6.90 -1.17
C TRP A 23 -1.77 5.66 -2.00
N LEU A 24 -1.93 4.46 -1.43
CA LEU A 24 -1.83 3.21 -2.19
C LEU A 24 -2.93 3.10 -3.23
N ASP A 25 -4.15 3.54 -2.92
CA ASP A 25 -5.27 3.55 -3.89
C ASP A 25 -5.04 4.55 -5.02
N GLN A 26 -4.41 5.70 -4.72
CA GLN A 26 -4.29 6.81 -5.67
C GLN A 26 -2.99 6.78 -6.50
N PHE A 27 -1.88 6.35 -5.89
CA PHE A 27 -0.55 6.36 -6.51
C PHE A 27 0.12 4.99 -6.53
N GLY A 28 -0.43 4.00 -5.83
CA GLY A 28 0.12 2.66 -5.79
C GLY A 28 0.14 2.02 -7.17
N GLU A 29 1.16 1.21 -7.40
CA GLU A 29 1.27 0.41 -8.61
C GLU A 29 0.65 -0.95 -8.36
N GLU A 30 -0.31 -1.34 -9.21
CA GLU A 30 -0.96 -2.64 -9.17
C GLU A 30 -0.12 -3.69 -9.90
N LYS A 31 0.18 -4.80 -9.21
CA LYS A 31 0.85 -5.96 -9.78
C LYS A 31 0.00 -7.20 -9.61
N TYR A 32 -0.38 -7.79 -10.74
CA TYR A 32 -1.12 -9.05 -10.78
C TYR A 32 -0.15 -10.22 -10.53
N ASP A 33 -0.44 -11.04 -9.51
CA ASP A 33 0.38 -12.21 -9.16
C ASP A 33 -0.07 -13.49 -9.89
N GLY A 34 -0.98 -13.39 -10.85
CA GLY A 34 -1.52 -14.53 -11.64
C GLY A 34 -2.43 -15.49 -10.87
N ASN A 35 -2.26 -15.61 -9.55
CA ASN A 35 -3.04 -16.47 -8.65
C ASN A 35 -4.28 -15.78 -8.04
N GLY A 36 -4.81 -14.73 -8.70
CA GLY A 36 -6.01 -14.03 -8.24
C GLY A 36 -5.80 -13.00 -7.12
N GLY A 37 -4.55 -12.62 -6.86
CA GLY A 37 -4.19 -11.51 -5.99
C GLY A 37 -3.61 -10.32 -6.77
N ILE A 38 -4.04 -9.12 -6.42
CA ILE A 38 -3.48 -7.85 -6.90
C ILE A 38 -2.65 -7.25 -5.76
N LEU A 39 -1.36 -7.09 -5.99
CA LEU A 39 -0.44 -6.45 -5.05
C LEU A 39 -0.29 -4.97 -5.40
N LEU A 40 -0.76 -4.08 -4.54
CA LEU A 40 -0.54 -2.65 -4.60
C LEU A 40 0.65 -2.26 -3.72
N TYR A 41 1.60 -1.54 -4.30
CA TYR A 41 2.81 -1.11 -3.61
C TYR A 41 3.29 0.24 -4.14
N PHE A 42 4.11 0.94 -3.37
CA PHE A 42 4.74 2.17 -3.85
C PHE A 42 6.01 1.83 -4.66
N SER A 43 5.98 2.11 -5.96
CA SER A 43 7.17 2.04 -6.79
C SER A 43 7.92 3.38 -6.80
N ARG A 44 9.13 3.39 -7.35
CA ARG A 44 9.88 4.66 -7.55
C ARG A 44 9.11 5.66 -8.40
N ALA A 45 8.28 5.19 -9.33
CA ALA A 45 7.43 6.05 -10.14
C ALA A 45 6.29 6.64 -9.29
N SER A 46 5.62 5.82 -8.47
CA SER A 46 4.60 6.27 -7.51
C SER A 46 5.14 7.34 -6.55
N ILE A 47 6.34 7.12 -6.00
CA ILE A 47 6.97 8.09 -5.08
C ILE A 47 7.25 9.41 -5.79
N ARG A 48 7.78 9.39 -7.02
CA ARG A 48 8.00 10.62 -7.80
C ARG A 48 6.70 11.33 -8.16
N ALA A 49 5.62 10.59 -8.43
CA ALA A 49 4.30 11.17 -8.67
C ALA A 49 3.76 11.86 -7.42
N MET A 50 3.89 11.23 -6.24
CA MET A 50 3.54 11.84 -4.96
C MET A 50 4.41 13.06 -4.63
N GLU A 51 5.72 13.02 -4.90
CA GLU A 51 6.61 14.17 -4.71
C GLU A 51 6.23 15.35 -5.62
N ARG A 52 5.69 15.09 -6.82
CA ARG A 52 5.17 16.13 -7.71
C ARG A 52 3.81 16.68 -7.25
N ALA A 53 2.94 15.83 -6.71
CA ALA A 53 1.61 16.24 -6.26
C ALA A 53 1.62 16.99 -4.93
N PHE A 54 2.37 16.49 -3.94
CA PHE A 54 2.39 17.03 -2.57
C PHE A 54 3.67 17.78 -2.21
N GLY A 55 4.70 17.68 -3.04
CA GLY A 55 6.03 18.19 -2.73
C GLY A 55 6.90 17.18 -1.98
N ARG A 56 8.22 17.41 -2.02
CA ARG A 56 9.22 16.48 -1.49
C ARG A 56 9.26 16.41 0.04
N ALA A 57 8.94 17.49 0.73
CA ALA A 57 9.02 17.59 2.19
C ALA A 57 8.03 16.66 2.94
N PRO A 58 6.72 16.65 2.61
CA PRO A 58 5.78 15.72 3.26
C PRO A 58 6.06 14.26 2.93
N VAL A 59 6.42 13.95 1.67
CA VAL A 59 6.76 12.57 1.26
C VAL A 59 7.98 12.02 2.01
N ARG A 60 8.99 12.86 2.27
CA ARG A 60 10.16 12.47 3.10
C ARG A 60 9.80 12.17 4.54
N LYS A 61 8.87 12.92 5.15
CA LYS A 61 8.43 12.64 6.53
C LYS A 61 7.70 11.31 6.65
N MET A 62 7.09 10.84 5.56
CA MET A 62 6.31 9.60 5.53
C MET A 62 7.06 8.43 4.90
N THR A 63 8.40 8.53 4.76
CA THR A 63 9.24 7.46 4.21
C THR A 63 9.08 6.12 4.94
N GLU A 64 8.82 6.13 6.26
CA GLU A 64 8.55 4.90 7.03
C GLU A 64 7.29 4.13 6.56
N TYR A 65 6.35 4.85 5.94
CA TYR A 65 5.10 4.29 5.43
C TYR A 65 5.14 4.01 3.92
N LEU A 66 6.14 4.52 3.20
CA LEU A 66 6.31 4.24 1.75
C LEU A 66 6.68 2.78 1.47
N ASP A 67 7.12 2.05 2.50
CA ASP A 67 7.32 0.61 2.45
C ASP A 67 6.01 -0.18 2.70
N ALA A 68 4.85 0.48 2.79
CA ALA A 68 3.57 -0.21 2.91
C ALA A 68 3.17 -0.91 1.60
N TYR A 69 2.47 -2.03 1.74
CA TYR A 69 1.85 -2.74 0.62
C TYR A 69 0.44 -3.19 0.99
N LYS A 70 -0.42 -3.26 -0.02
CA LYS A 70 -1.79 -3.74 0.06
C LYS A 70 -1.95 -4.91 -0.91
N VAL A 71 -2.62 -5.97 -0.49
CA VAL A 71 -3.02 -7.08 -1.35
C VAL A 71 -4.53 -7.07 -1.44
N GLU A 72 -5.05 -7.11 -2.65
CA GLU A 72 -6.47 -7.17 -2.95
C GLU A 72 -6.80 -8.45 -3.70
N SER A 73 -8.03 -8.93 -3.54
CA SER A 73 -8.54 -10.03 -4.34
C SER A 73 -8.91 -9.52 -5.73
N SER A 74 -8.42 -10.19 -6.77
CA SER A 74 -8.76 -9.83 -8.15
C SER A 74 -10.23 -10.08 -8.51
N HIS A 75 -10.94 -10.87 -7.71
CA HIS A 75 -12.32 -11.30 -7.99
C HIS A 75 -13.36 -10.37 -7.36
N ASP A 76 -13.08 -9.80 -6.18
CA ASP A 76 -14.08 -9.04 -5.40
C ASP A 76 -13.59 -7.63 -5.04
N GLY A 77 -12.35 -7.25 -5.43
CA GLY A 77 -11.73 -5.98 -5.05
C GLY A 77 -11.56 -5.82 -3.53
N ARG A 78 -11.71 -6.91 -2.76
CA ARG A 78 -11.58 -6.87 -1.30
C ARG A 78 -10.12 -6.80 -0.91
N VAL A 79 -9.83 -5.88 -0.01
CA VAL A 79 -8.53 -5.80 0.67
C VAL A 79 -8.31 -7.08 1.49
N LEU A 80 -7.42 -7.93 1.01
CA LEU A 80 -7.00 -9.16 1.67
C LEU A 80 -6.03 -8.86 2.81
N THR A 81 -5.09 -7.94 2.60
CA THR A 81 -4.06 -7.61 3.60
C THR A 81 -3.47 -6.23 3.35
N ILE A 82 -3.21 -5.49 4.43
CA ILE A 82 -2.35 -4.30 4.44
C ILE A 82 -1.23 -4.53 5.45
N GLY A 83 0.00 -4.22 5.07
CA GLY A 83 1.15 -4.38 5.95
C GLY A 83 2.27 -3.39 5.65
N HIS A 84 3.12 -3.18 6.65
CA HIS A 84 4.42 -2.57 6.45
C HIS A 84 5.43 -3.64 6.04
N ARG A 85 6.26 -3.32 5.06
CA ARG A 85 7.38 -4.17 4.67
C ARG A 85 8.52 -4.00 5.68
N THR A 86 8.47 -4.75 6.79
CA THR A 86 9.51 -4.72 7.85
C THR A 86 10.81 -5.43 7.47
N LYS A 87 10.84 -6.16 6.35
CA LYS A 87 12.04 -6.76 5.77
C LYS A 87 12.10 -6.51 4.26
N ARG A 88 13.28 -6.08 3.79
CA ARG A 88 13.62 -5.99 2.35
C ARG A 88 13.36 -7.36 1.72
N LEU A 89 12.57 -7.44 0.64
CA LEU A 89 12.44 -8.69 -0.13
C LEU A 89 13.84 -9.07 -0.61
N LYS A 90 14.39 -10.15 -0.04
CA LYS A 90 15.55 -10.83 -0.61
C LYS A 90 15.00 -11.67 -1.76
N CYS A 91 15.17 -11.20 -2.99
CA CYS A 91 15.22 -12.11 -4.12
C CYS A 91 16.43 -13.02 -3.88
N ARG A 92 16.21 -14.32 -3.83
CA ARG A 92 17.27 -15.33 -3.92
C ARG A 92 17.11 -16.02 -5.27
#